data_AF-A0A932FFK5-F1
#
_entry.id   AF-A0A932FFK5-F1
#
_cell.length_a   1.000
_cell.length_b   1.000
_cell.length_c   1.000
_cell.angle_alpha   90.00
_cell.angle_beta   90.00
_cell.angle_gamma   90.00
#
_symmetry.space_group_name_H-M   'P 1'
#
loop_
_entity.id
_entity.type
_entity.pdbx_description
1 polymer ?
#
loop_
_entity_poly.entity_id
_entity_poly.type
_entity_poly.pdbx_seq_one_letter_code
_entity_poly.pdbx_strand_id
1 'polypeptide(L)'
;MKDTLRQTANLVTLMIALVINILAPILPLNGQSTGEISDRFQVYFVPVGYVFAIWFFIFVGWLVFVIYQFLPSQKESPRLRRLDYIFAVSDIFNAAWFPVYLV
;
A
#
# COMPACT_ATOMS: atom_id res chain seq x y z
N MET A 1 3.66 -11.39 23.59
CA MET A 1 2.61 -10.34 23.42
C MET A 1 3.06 -9.18 22.53
N LYS A 2 4.28 -8.63 22.70
CA LYS A 2 4.76 -7.50 21.86
C LYS A 2 4.86 -7.82 20.35
N ASP A 3 5.16 -9.06 19.98
CA ASP A 3 5.28 -9.44 18.56
C ASP A 3 3.94 -9.47 17.82
N THR A 4 2.89 -9.95 18.50
CA THR A 4 1.53 -9.99 17.93
C THR A 4 1.01 -8.59 17.61
N LEU A 5 1.31 -7.60 18.46
CA LEU A 5 0.91 -6.21 18.23
C LEU A 5 1.50 -5.64 16.92
N ARG A 6 2.78 -5.95 16.64
CA ARG A 6 3.49 -5.48 15.45
C ARG A 6 2.95 -6.12 14.18
N GLN A 7 2.70 -7.42 14.23
CA GLN A 7 2.13 -8.17 13.12
C GLN A 7 0.70 -7.69 12.80
N THR A 8 -0.11 -7.46 13.83
CA THR A 8 -1.46 -6.89 13.68
C THR A 8 -1.40 -5.47 13.13
N ALA A 9 -0.46 -4.64 13.57
CA ALA A 9 -0.28 -3.29 13.02
C ALA A 9 0.00 -3.35 11.51
N ASN A 10 0.96 -4.18 11.06
CA ASN A 10 1.25 -4.37 9.64
C ASN A 10 0.04 -4.85 8.84
N LEU A 11 -0.73 -5.79 9.38
CA LEU A 11 -1.94 -6.27 8.72
C LEU A 11 -2.96 -5.13 8.56
N VAL A 12 -3.21 -4.37 9.63
CA VAL A 12 -4.18 -3.26 9.61
C VAL A 12 -3.74 -2.17 8.65
N THR A 13 -2.48 -1.75 8.68
CA THR A 13 -1.97 -0.70 7.77
C THR A 13 -1.99 -1.16 6.32
N LEU A 14 -1.62 -2.42 6.04
CA LEU A 14 -1.72 -2.99 4.70
C LEU A 14 -3.17 -2.98 4.21
N MET A 15 -4.12 -3.41 5.04
CA MET A 15 -5.54 -3.42 4.65
C MET A 15 -6.05 -2.01 4.36
N ILE A 16 -5.66 -1.02 5.17
CA ILE A 16 -5.99 0.39 4.93
C ILE A 16 -5.39 0.87 3.60
N ALA A 17 -4.11 0.58 3.36
CA ALA A 17 -3.44 0.95 2.12
C ALA A 17 -4.12 0.32 0.90
N LEU A 18 -4.41 -0.99 0.94
CA LEU A 18 -5.11 -1.68 -0.15
C LEU A 18 -6.50 -1.09 -0.42
N VAL A 19 -7.28 -0.85 0.63
CA VAL A 19 -8.61 -0.25 0.51
C VAL A 19 -8.51 1.12 -0.16
N ILE A 20 -7.57 1.97 0.26
CA ILE A 20 -7.41 3.30 -0.36
C ILE A 20 -6.91 3.20 -1.80
N ASN A 21 -5.95 2.32 -2.10
CA ASN A 21 -5.45 2.13 -3.47
C ASN A 21 -6.53 1.61 -4.42
N ILE A 22 -7.48 0.81 -3.94
CA ILE A 22 -8.60 0.31 -4.73
C ILE A 22 -9.70 1.38 -4.85
N LEU A 23 -10.04 2.05 -3.75
CA LEU A 23 -11.16 2.99 -3.72
C LEU A 23 -10.83 4.32 -4.37
N ALA A 24 -9.61 4.85 -4.25
CA ALA A 24 -9.29 6.20 -4.70
C ALA A 24 -9.45 6.41 -6.23
N PRO A 25 -9.17 5.43 -7.10
CA PRO A 25 -9.52 5.53 -8.52
C PRO A 25 -11.03 5.40 -8.80
N ILE A 26 -11.78 4.69 -7.95
CA ILE A 26 -13.21 4.36 -8.14
C ILE A 26 -14.12 5.46 -7.57
N LEU A 27 -13.72 6.04 -6.43
CA LEU A 27 -14.43 7.08 -5.73
C LEU A 27 -13.80 8.42 -6.12
N PRO A 28 -14.38 9.18 -7.06
CA PRO A 28 -13.82 10.44 -7.51
C PRO A 28 -13.88 11.47 -6.39
N LEU A 29 -12.83 11.50 -5.56
CA LEU A 29 -12.59 12.56 -4.60
C LEU A 29 -12.44 13.85 -5.43
N ASN A 30 -13.34 14.82 -5.24
CA ASN A 30 -13.49 16.04 -6.05
C ASN A 30 -14.06 15.87 -7.49
N GLY A 31 -14.79 14.78 -7.76
CA GLY A 31 -15.51 14.63 -9.03
C GLY A 31 -14.63 14.31 -10.25
N GLN A 32 -13.35 13.97 -10.02
CA GLN A 32 -12.42 13.46 -11.02
C GLN A 32 -11.74 12.19 -10.51
N SER A 33 -11.44 11.28 -11.43
CA SER A 33 -10.66 10.08 -11.18
C SER A 33 -9.15 10.37 -11.18
N THR A 34 -8.37 9.47 -10.60
CA THR A 34 -6.90 9.55 -10.61
C THR A 34 -6.32 9.59 -12.03
N GLY A 35 -6.95 8.87 -12.97
CA GLY A 35 -6.54 8.85 -14.38
C GLY A 35 -6.78 10.20 -15.05
N GLU A 36 -7.94 10.83 -14.85
CA GLU A 36 -8.27 12.13 -15.43
C GLU A 36 -7.36 13.25 -14.91
N ILE A 37 -6.98 13.20 -13.63
CA ILE A 37 -6.01 14.14 -13.06
C ILE A 37 -4.64 13.93 -13.70
N SER A 38 -4.20 12.68 -13.89
CA SER A 38 -2.94 12.37 -14.58
C SER A 38 -2.94 12.84 -16.04
N ASP A 39 -4.01 12.57 -16.78
CA ASP A 39 -4.12 12.89 -18.22
C ASP A 39 -4.21 14.40 -18.50
N ARG A 40 -4.61 15.20 -17.50
CA ARG A 40 -4.59 16.67 -17.58
C ARG A 40 -3.17 17.23 -17.74
N PHE A 41 -2.17 16.54 -17.18
CA PHE A 41 -0.79 16.96 -17.28
C PHE A 41 -0.15 16.27 -18.49
N GLN A 42 0.13 17.04 -19.54
CA GLN A 42 0.87 16.56 -20.71
C GLN A 42 2.34 16.35 -20.32
N VAL A 43 2.67 15.14 -19.88
CA VAL A 43 4.03 14.72 -19.55
C VAL A 43 4.53 13.74 -20.62
N TYR A 44 5.72 14.00 -21.18
CA TYR A 44 6.31 13.18 -22.26
C TYR A 44 6.59 11.73 -21.87
N PHE A 45 6.44 11.38 -20.58
CA PHE A 45 6.83 10.11 -20.00
C PHE A 45 5.71 9.47 -19.18
N VAL A 46 4.44 9.83 -19.40
CA VAL A 46 3.33 9.08 -18.78
C VAL A 46 3.36 7.65 -19.29
N PRO A 47 3.52 6.65 -18.42
CA PRO A 47 3.48 5.26 -18.84
C PRO A 47 2.09 4.91 -19.36
N VAL A 48 2.05 4.12 -20.42
CA VAL A 48 0.81 3.50 -20.91
C VAL A 48 0.13 2.70 -19.80
N GLY A 49 -1.20 2.72 -19.76
CA GLY A 49 -2.00 2.28 -18.59
C GLY A 49 -1.68 0.88 -18.04
N TYR A 50 -1.26 -0.07 -18.88
CA TYR A 50 -0.89 -1.41 -18.42
C TYR A 50 0.36 -1.42 -17.53
N VAL A 51 1.23 -0.41 -17.60
CA VAL A 51 2.44 -0.32 -16.77
C VAL A 51 2.08 -0.23 -15.29
N PHE A 52 0.91 0.32 -14.96
CA PHE A 52 0.40 0.33 -13.59
C PHE A 52 0.00 -1.06 -13.08
N ALA A 53 -0.04 -2.10 -13.91
CA ALA A 53 -0.28 -3.48 -13.47
C ALA A 53 0.80 -4.00 -12.51
N ILE A 54 1.98 -3.38 -12.47
CA ILE A 54 3.03 -3.72 -11.48
C ILE A 54 2.52 -3.60 -10.03
N TRP A 55 1.57 -2.70 -9.76
CA TRP A 55 1.03 -2.48 -8.43
C TRP A 55 0.33 -3.73 -7.88
N PHE A 56 -0.34 -4.51 -8.74
CA PHE A 56 -0.91 -5.79 -8.36
C PHE A 56 0.16 -6.73 -7.77
N PHE A 57 1.31 -6.86 -8.44
CA PHE A 57 2.40 -7.72 -7.96
C PHE A 57 3.02 -7.21 -6.66
N ILE A 58 3.15 -5.89 -6.50
CA ILE A 58 3.62 -5.26 -5.26
C ILE A 58 2.67 -5.59 -4.11
N PHE A 59 1.36 -5.41 -4.30
CA PHE A 59 0.34 -5.69 -3.28
C PHE A 59 0.28 -7.17 -2.91
N VAL A 60 0.43 -8.07 -3.90
CA VAL A 60 0.57 -9.51 -3.63
C VAL A 60 1.83 -9.78 -2.79
N GLY A 61 2.95 -9.15 -3.12
CA GLY A 61 4.19 -9.27 -2.34
C GLY A 61 4.02 -8.79 -0.89
N TRP A 62 3.33 -7.67 -0.68
CA TRP A 62 3.01 -7.16 0.66
C TRP A 62 2.09 -8.11 1.44
N LEU A 63 1.07 -8.67 0.80
CA LEU A 63 0.19 -9.66 1.41
C LEU A 63 0.97 -10.92 1.80
N VAL A 64 1.86 -11.41 0.92
CA VAL A 64 2.74 -12.55 1.22
C VAL A 64 3.65 -12.23 2.41
N PHE A 65 4.23 -11.03 2.47
CA PHE A 65 5.03 -10.59 3.60
C PHE A 65 4.24 -10.60 4.91
N VAL A 66 3.02 -10.05 4.90
CA VAL A 66 2.13 -10.04 6.07
C VAL A 66 1.71 -11.44 6.48
N ILE A 67 1.46 -12.37 5.54
CA ILE A 67 1.19 -13.78 5.89
C ILE A 67 2.45 -14.44 6.48
N TYR A 68 3.61 -14.18 5.88
CA TYR A 68 4.89 -14.77 6.27
C TYR A 68 5.29 -14.41 7.72
N GLN A 69 5.05 -13.17 8.17
CA GLN A 69 5.32 -12.79 9.57
C GLN A 69 4.44 -13.56 10.58
N PHE A 70 3.23 -14.01 10.21
CA PHE A 70 2.33 -14.74 11.12
C PHE A 70 2.68 -16.22 11.26
N LEU A 71 3.55 -16.76 10.39
CA LEU A 71 4.01 -18.15 10.51
C LEU A 71 4.67 -18.39 11.88
N PRO A 72 4.38 -19.51 12.56
CA PRO A 72 4.93 -19.80 13.89
C PRO A 72 6.46 -19.74 13.93
N SER A 73 7.13 -20.17 12.86
CA SER A 73 8.59 -20.17 12.72
C SER A 73 9.21 -18.76 12.58
N GLN A 74 8.40 -17.75 12.29
CA GLN A 74 8.85 -16.39 12.01
C GLN A 74 8.49 -15.38 13.10
N LYS A 75 7.62 -15.75 14.05
CA LYS A 75 7.11 -14.84 15.10
C LYS A 75 8.21 -14.16 15.93
N GLU A 76 9.33 -14.83 16.14
CA GLU A 76 10.44 -14.31 16.96
C GLU A 76 11.66 -13.89 16.13
N SER A 77 11.54 -13.88 14.79
CA SER A 77 12.64 -13.58 13.88
C SER A 77 13.17 -12.15 14.10
N PRO A 78 14.45 -11.98 14.50
CA PRO A 78 15.02 -10.66 14.74
C PRO A 78 15.09 -9.79 13.48
N ARG A 79 15.11 -10.41 12.30
CA ARG A 79 15.14 -9.70 11.00
C ARG A 79 13.81 -9.02 10.72
N LEU A 80 12.70 -9.76 10.86
CA LEU A 80 11.35 -9.20 10.72
C LEU A 80 11.10 -8.13 11.78
N ARG A 81 11.60 -8.35 13.00
CA ARG A 81 11.52 -7.36 14.07
C ARG A 81 12.10 -5.98 13.74
N ARG A 82 13.07 -5.88 12.82
CA ARG A 82 13.61 -4.58 12.39
C ARG A 82 12.78 -3.90 11.32
N LEU A 83 12.05 -4.67 10.52
CA LEU A 83 11.33 -4.17 9.35
C LEU A 83 9.87 -3.81 9.65
N ASP A 84 9.21 -4.47 10.62
CA ASP A 84 7.74 -4.37 10.70
C ASP A 84 7.23 -2.93 10.92
N TYR A 85 7.81 -2.16 11.84
CA TYR A 85 7.34 -0.79 12.05
C TYR A 85 7.60 0.13 10.85
N ILE A 86 8.69 -0.10 10.10
CA ILE A 86 8.99 0.64 8.88
C ILE A 86 7.96 0.30 7.80
N PHE A 87 7.58 -0.98 7.70
CA PHE A 87 6.53 -1.43 6.79
C PHE A 87 5.18 -0.77 7.11
N ALA A 88 4.74 -0.80 8.37
CA ALA A 88 3.48 -0.16 8.78
C ALA A 88 3.46 1.35 8.49
N VAL A 89 4.58 2.05 8.74
CA VAL A 89 4.71 3.48 8.43
C VAL A 89 4.68 3.72 6.91
N SER A 90 5.34 2.85 6.12
CA SER A 90 5.31 2.92 4.66
C SER A 90 3.89 2.76 4.10
N ASP A 91 3.11 1.81 4.63
CA ASP A 91 1.71 1.62 4.25
C ASP A 91 0.86 2.86 4.53
N ILE A 92 1.08 3.49 5.70
CA ILE A 92 0.36 4.73 6.07
C ILE A 92 0.70 5.86 5.10
N PHE A 93 1.97 6.04 4.74
CA PHE A 93 2.36 7.04 3.74
C PHE A 93 1.79 6.72 2.36
N ASN A 94 1.77 5.44 1.97
CA ASN A 94 1.18 5.00 0.71
C ASN A 94 -0.33 5.30 0.66
N ALA A 95 -1.05 5.02 1.75
CA ALA A 95 -2.46 5.38 1.92
C ALA A 95 -2.69 6.91 1.89
N ALA A 96 -1.89 7.66 2.64
CA ALA A 96 -2.04 9.11 2.79
C ALA A 96 -1.74 9.89 1.50
N TRP A 97 -0.99 9.30 0.57
CA TRP A 97 -0.69 9.92 -0.72
C TRP A 97 -1.94 10.25 -1.54
N PHE A 98 -2.95 9.37 -1.56
CA PHE A 98 -4.13 9.58 -2.42
C PHE A 98 -4.94 10.82 -2.04
N PRO A 99 -5.32 11.05 -0.77
CA PRO A 99 -5.98 12.30 -0.37
C PRO A 99 -5.15 13.55 -0.67
N VAL A 100 -3.82 13.47 -0.62
CA VAL A 100 -2.94 14.61 -0.95
C VAL A 100 -2.85 14.84 -2.46
N TYR A 101 -2.88 13.77 -3.25
CA TYR A 101 -2.77 13.83 -4.71
C TYR A 101 -4.09 14.22 -5.40
N LEU A 102 -5.23 13.83 -4.81
CA LEU A 102 -6.57 14.02 -5.39
C LEU A 102 -7.27 15.32 -4.93
N VAL A 103 -6.63 16.11 -4.06
CA VAL A 103 -7.09 17.44 -3.60
C VAL A 103 -6.26 18.52 -4.26
#